data_AF-A0A7L3NRE4-F1
#
_entry.id   AF-A0A7L3NRE4-F1
#
_cell.length_a   1.000
_cell.length_b   1.000
_cell.length_c   1.000
_cell.angle_alpha   90.00
_cell.angle_beta   90.00
_cell.angle_gamma   90.00
#
_symmetry.space_group_name_H-M   'P 1'
#
loop_
_entity.id
_entity.type
_entity.pdbx_description
1 polymer ?
#
loop_
_entity_poly.entity_id
_entity_poly.type
_entity_poly.pdbx_seq_one_letter_code
_entity_poly.pdbx_strand_id
1 'polypeptide(L)'
;DIVNADKMSGRTRKYKIIFSPQKFYACEMVLEEEGVFGDVTCDEWSFYLLPLDEDIISMELPEFFRDYFLEGDHRWIPSVARALQLLNSLYGPFGRAYGIGRCAKMSHELWRELEEDGENDGQGRKPEISNSPALALPADTDYVTALCSQVVYEGLVDDTFRIKCGGVDFGPDVTSSDKSIKVLLNAQDKVFNQIRNEHFSSVFGFLSQKSRNLQAQYDRRRGMDIKQMKNFVSQELKGLKQEHRLLSLHIGACESIMKKKTKQDFQEMIKAEHCECCSLPHSCGCPVPIQC
;
A
#
# COMPACT_ATOMS: atom_id res chain seq x y z
N ASP A 1 -7.04 31.21 4.44
CA ASP A 1 -6.29 32.02 3.44
C ASP A 1 -7.00 32.30 2.12
N ILE A 2 -7.25 31.30 1.25
CA ILE A 2 -7.81 31.56 -0.10
C ILE A 2 -9.16 32.29 -0.03
N VAL A 3 -10.08 31.82 0.83
CA VAL A 3 -11.40 32.43 1.04
C VAL A 3 -11.27 33.90 1.46
N ASN A 4 -10.40 34.19 2.43
CA ASN A 4 -10.17 35.54 2.93
C ASN A 4 -9.52 36.45 1.89
N ALA A 5 -8.59 35.94 1.08
CA ALA A 5 -7.99 36.69 -0.04
C ALA A 5 -9.01 37.03 -1.14
N ASP A 6 -9.92 36.11 -1.45
CA ASP A 6 -10.98 36.35 -2.43
C ASP A 6 -12.02 37.35 -1.89
N LYS A 7 -12.37 37.29 -0.60
CA LYS A 7 -13.18 38.33 0.06
C LYS A 7 -12.51 39.71 -0.03
N MET A 8 -11.22 39.81 0.29
CA MET A 8 -10.46 41.07 0.22
C MET A 8 -10.33 41.62 -1.21
N SER A 9 -10.29 40.74 -2.22
CA SER A 9 -10.21 41.13 -3.63
C SER A 9 -11.57 41.29 -4.33
N GLY A 10 -12.69 41.18 -3.58
CA GLY A 10 -14.05 41.32 -4.12
C GLY A 10 -14.47 40.19 -5.07
N ARG A 11 -13.80 39.04 -5.01
CA ARG A 11 -14.10 37.88 -5.85
C ARG A 11 -15.08 36.95 -5.16
N THR A 12 -16.18 36.65 -5.84
CA THR A 12 -17.15 35.66 -5.36
C THR A 12 -16.83 34.29 -5.94
N ARG A 13 -16.47 33.33 -5.07
CA ARG A 13 -16.30 31.92 -5.42
C ARG A 13 -17.09 31.06 -4.47
N LYS A 14 -17.51 29.87 -4.94
CA LYS A 14 -18.10 28.83 -4.08
C LYS A 14 -16.99 27.87 -3.69
N TYR A 15 -16.84 27.66 -2.38
CA TYR A 15 -15.87 26.74 -1.82
C TYR A 15 -16.57 25.49 -1.33
N LYS A 16 -15.93 24.35 -1.52
CA LYS A 16 -16.41 23.07 -1.02
C LYS A 16 -15.27 22.30 -0.38
N ILE A 17 -15.50 21.77 0.81
CA ILE A 17 -14.59 20.90 1.55
C ILE A 17 -15.22 19.51 1.56
N ILE A 18 -14.45 18.52 1.13
CA ILE A 18 -14.85 17.11 1.20
C ILE A 18 -13.97 16.46 2.26
N PHE A 19 -14.56 16.12 3.40
CA PHE A 19 -13.87 15.42 4.47
C PHE A 19 -13.81 13.93 4.16
N SER A 20 -12.67 13.32 4.43
CA SER A 20 -12.45 11.89 4.21
C SER A 20 -11.46 11.35 5.25
N PRO A 21 -11.67 10.14 5.80
CA PRO A 21 -12.86 9.32 5.63
C PRO A 21 -14.09 9.85 6.40
N GLN A 22 -13.88 10.75 7.38
CA GLN A 22 -14.94 11.33 8.23
C GLN A 22 -14.63 12.80 8.57
N LYS A 23 -15.67 13.59 8.83
CA LYS A 23 -15.53 14.97 9.33
C LYS A 23 -15.41 14.97 10.85
N PHE A 24 -14.42 15.68 11.36
CA PHE A 24 -14.27 15.91 12.80
C PHE A 24 -14.90 17.25 13.19
N TYR A 25 -15.57 17.29 14.35
CA TYR A 25 -16.15 18.52 14.90
C TYR A 25 -15.11 19.65 15.07
N ALA A 26 -13.87 19.30 15.42
CA ALA A 26 -12.77 20.26 15.51
C ALA A 26 -12.52 21.03 14.20
N CYS A 27 -12.80 20.43 13.04
CA CYS A 27 -12.66 21.11 11.76
C CYS A 27 -13.72 22.21 11.59
N GLU A 28 -14.94 22.00 12.11
CA GLU A 28 -16.00 23.03 12.08
C GLU A 28 -15.62 24.21 12.98
N MET A 29 -15.14 23.93 14.20
CA MET A 29 -14.66 24.98 15.11
C MET A 29 -13.58 25.84 14.47
N VAL A 30 -12.59 25.25 13.80
CA VAL A 30 -11.53 26.00 13.11
C VAL A 30 -12.11 26.86 11.98
N LEU A 31 -13.07 26.36 11.21
CA LEU A 31 -13.72 27.13 10.15
C LEU A 31 -14.54 28.31 10.70
N GLU A 32 -15.16 28.14 11.87
CA GLU A 32 -15.88 29.18 12.59
C GLU A 32 -14.92 30.24 13.15
N GLU A 33 -13.84 29.83 13.81
CA GLU A 33 -12.79 30.71 14.36
C GLU A 33 -12.13 31.56 13.26
N GLU A 34 -11.91 30.97 12.09
CA GLU A 34 -11.37 31.67 10.91
C GLU A 34 -12.41 32.54 10.18
N GLY A 35 -13.69 32.51 10.59
CA GLY A 35 -14.76 33.32 10.02
C GLY A 35 -15.12 32.94 8.57
N VAL A 36 -14.86 31.70 8.17
CA VAL A 36 -15.08 31.18 6.80
C VAL A 36 -16.13 30.08 6.73
N PHE A 37 -16.66 29.61 7.85
CA PHE A 37 -17.65 28.53 7.91
C PHE A 37 -18.86 28.77 7.01
N GLY A 38 -19.37 30.01 6.94
CA GLY A 38 -20.51 30.36 6.09
C GLY A 38 -20.22 30.44 4.58
N ASP A 39 -18.94 30.44 4.19
CA ASP A 39 -18.51 30.58 2.79
C ASP A 39 -18.15 29.23 2.14
N VAL A 40 -18.07 28.17 2.94
CA VAL A 40 -17.69 26.83 2.52
C VAL A 40 -18.87 25.87 2.68
N THR A 41 -19.09 25.01 1.68
CA THR A 41 -19.97 23.84 1.84
C THR A 41 -19.15 22.63 2.26
N CYS A 42 -19.63 21.89 3.25
CA CYS A 42 -18.91 20.74 3.80
C CYS A 42 -19.67 19.45 3.48
N ASP A 43 -19.01 18.53 2.79
CA ASP A 43 -19.50 17.18 2.52
C ASP A 43 -18.56 16.15 3.14
N GLU A 44 -19.08 14.97 3.43
CA GLU A 44 -18.30 13.80 3.84
C GLU A 44 -18.25 12.78 2.70
N TRP A 45 -17.05 12.25 2.47
CA TRP A 45 -16.84 11.15 1.56
C TRP A 45 -16.26 9.95 2.30
N SER A 46 -17.13 8.97 2.50
CA SER A 46 -16.90 7.65 3.10
C SER A 46 -15.95 6.78 2.26
N PHE A 47 -14.71 7.22 2.13
CA PHE A 47 -13.66 6.57 1.36
C PHE A 47 -12.68 5.90 2.31
N TYR A 48 -12.94 4.63 2.62
CA TYR A 48 -12.18 3.89 3.65
C TYR A 48 -11.10 2.98 3.07
N LEU A 49 -11.31 2.43 1.87
CA LEU A 49 -10.52 1.32 1.33
C LEU A 49 -9.99 1.64 -0.07
N LEU A 50 -8.67 1.54 -0.21
CA LEU A 50 -7.91 1.69 -1.44
C LEU A 50 -7.40 0.31 -1.90
N PRO A 51 -7.86 -0.23 -3.04
CA PRO A 51 -7.26 -1.43 -3.61
C PRO A 51 -5.90 -1.09 -4.20
N LEU A 52 -4.82 -1.52 -3.54
CA LEU A 52 -3.45 -1.27 -3.97
C LEU A 52 -2.97 -2.35 -4.95
N ASP A 53 -3.38 -3.60 -4.74
CA ASP A 53 -3.07 -4.75 -5.58
C ASP A 53 -4.22 -5.77 -5.55
N GLU A 54 -4.07 -6.89 -6.26
CA GLU A 54 -5.10 -7.95 -6.34
C GLU A 54 -5.48 -8.54 -4.97
N ASP A 55 -4.54 -8.56 -4.02
CA ASP A 55 -4.65 -9.14 -2.69
C ASP A 55 -4.40 -8.13 -1.55
N ILE A 56 -4.28 -6.84 -1.88
CA ILE A 56 -3.96 -5.78 -0.90
C ILE A 56 -4.97 -4.65 -0.99
N ILE A 57 -5.65 -4.42 0.13
CA ILE A 57 -6.51 -3.26 0.34
C ILE A 57 -6.00 -2.51 1.57
N SER A 58 -5.79 -1.20 1.43
CA SER A 58 -5.25 -0.35 2.50
C SER A 58 -6.22 0.77 2.83
N MET A 59 -6.21 1.24 4.08
CA MET A 59 -6.87 2.50 4.47
C MET A 59 -5.97 3.72 4.27
N GLU A 60 -4.67 3.51 4.03
CA GLU A 60 -3.64 4.56 3.89
C GLU A 60 -3.73 5.65 4.97
N LEU A 61 -3.75 5.23 6.26
CA LEU A 61 -3.76 6.11 7.42
C LEU A 61 -2.37 6.13 8.10
N PRO A 62 -1.39 6.93 7.62
CA PRO A 62 -0.03 6.92 8.15
C PRO A 62 0.05 7.38 9.61
N GLU A 63 -0.90 8.19 10.07
CA GLU A 63 -0.97 8.68 11.45
C GLU A 63 -1.53 7.63 12.42
N PHE A 64 -2.23 6.60 11.93
CA PHE A 64 -2.95 5.63 12.75
C PHE A 64 -2.07 5.03 13.84
N PHE A 65 -0.84 4.62 13.49
CA PHE A 65 0.06 4.00 14.45
C PHE A 65 0.41 4.94 15.61
N ARG A 66 0.76 6.19 15.30
CA ARG A 66 1.12 7.19 16.32
C ARG A 66 -0.09 7.53 17.17
N ASP A 67 -1.19 7.92 16.54
CA ASP A 67 -2.39 8.37 17.23
C ASP A 67 -2.90 7.26 18.17
N TYR A 68 -3.03 6.03 17.68
CA TYR A 68 -3.59 4.95 18.46
C TYR A 68 -2.61 4.37 19.51
N PHE A 69 -1.40 3.98 19.11
CA PHE A 69 -0.49 3.24 19.99
C PHE A 69 0.36 4.14 20.89
N LEU A 70 0.65 5.38 20.48
CA LEU A 70 1.48 6.30 21.27
C LEU A 70 0.63 7.33 22.04
N GLU A 71 -0.39 7.91 21.39
CA GLU A 71 -1.20 8.98 21.99
C GLU A 71 -2.47 8.46 22.68
N GLY A 72 -2.83 7.18 22.49
CA GLY A 72 -4.04 6.58 23.05
C GLY A 72 -5.32 7.12 22.42
N ASP A 73 -5.20 7.64 21.21
CA ASP A 73 -6.29 8.26 20.47
C ASP A 73 -7.02 7.22 19.60
N HIS A 74 -8.29 7.00 19.94
CA HIS A 74 -9.12 5.99 19.29
C HIS A 74 -9.98 6.55 18.15
N ARG A 75 -9.74 7.80 17.70
CA ARG A 75 -10.52 8.48 16.65
C ARG A 75 -10.68 7.69 15.35
N TRP A 76 -9.75 6.81 15.03
CA TRP A 76 -9.77 6.00 13.81
C TRP A 76 -10.56 4.69 13.90
N ILE A 77 -10.90 4.22 15.11
CA ILE A 77 -11.65 2.97 15.31
C ILE A 77 -12.99 2.93 14.54
N PRO A 78 -13.80 4.01 14.52
CA PRO A 78 -15.01 4.05 13.69
C PRO A 78 -14.73 3.89 12.20
N SER A 79 -13.63 4.45 11.69
CA SER A 79 -13.25 4.30 10.28
C SER A 79 -12.90 2.84 9.95
N VAL A 80 -12.20 2.15 10.86
CA VAL A 80 -11.90 0.71 10.71
C VAL A 80 -13.19 -0.12 10.73
N ALA A 81 -14.11 0.15 11.67
CA ALA A 81 -15.37 -0.57 11.78
C ALA A 81 -16.25 -0.39 10.53
N ARG A 82 -16.34 0.84 9.97
CA ARG A 82 -17.05 1.09 8.71
C ARG A 82 -16.37 0.44 7.51
N ALA A 83 -15.04 0.36 7.49
CA ALA A 83 -14.32 -0.38 6.46
C ALA A 83 -14.66 -1.88 6.49
N LEU A 84 -14.76 -2.48 7.68
CA LEU A 84 -15.19 -3.87 7.86
C LEU A 84 -16.65 -4.07 7.43
N GLN A 85 -17.55 -3.15 7.78
CA GLN A 85 -18.93 -3.17 7.31
C GLN A 85 -19.01 -3.07 5.78
N LEU A 86 -18.19 -2.23 5.15
CA LEU A 86 -18.10 -2.15 3.69
C LEU A 86 -17.64 -3.48 3.08
N LEU A 87 -16.59 -4.11 3.62
CA LEU A 87 -16.14 -5.44 3.17
C LEU A 87 -17.22 -6.49 3.33
N ASN A 88 -17.93 -6.50 4.46
CA ASN A 88 -19.06 -7.38 4.71
C ASN A 88 -20.17 -7.16 3.67
N SER A 89 -20.52 -5.92 3.36
CA SER A 89 -21.55 -5.60 2.35
C SER A 89 -21.17 -6.05 0.94
N LEU A 90 -19.87 -6.03 0.60
CA LEU A 90 -19.35 -6.36 -0.73
C LEU A 90 -19.14 -7.86 -0.92
N TYR A 91 -18.58 -8.55 0.08
CA TYR A 91 -18.15 -9.95 -0.02
C TYR A 91 -19.01 -10.93 0.79
N GLY A 92 -19.96 -10.42 1.59
CA GLY A 92 -20.81 -11.19 2.48
C GLY A 92 -20.27 -11.31 3.91
N PRO A 93 -21.07 -11.88 4.82
CA PRO A 93 -20.75 -11.97 6.25
C PRO A 93 -19.53 -12.83 6.54
N PHE A 94 -18.68 -12.31 7.44
CA PHE A 94 -17.58 -13.07 8.00
C PHE A 94 -18.11 -14.24 8.83
N GLY A 95 -17.68 -15.45 8.53
CA GLY A 95 -18.13 -16.66 9.22
C GLY A 95 -17.51 -16.82 10.60
N ARG A 96 -16.30 -16.27 10.80
CA ARG A 96 -15.55 -16.28 12.07
C ARG A 96 -14.68 -15.03 12.16
N ALA A 97 -14.51 -14.49 13.36
CA ALA A 97 -13.60 -13.40 13.63
C ALA A 97 -12.56 -13.80 14.69
N TYR A 98 -11.30 -13.48 14.44
CA TYR A 98 -10.16 -13.71 15.32
C TYR A 98 -9.41 -12.39 15.48
N GLY A 99 -8.95 -12.08 16.68
CA GLY A 99 -8.21 -10.85 16.93
C GLY A 99 -7.56 -10.88 18.30
N ILE A 100 -6.40 -10.25 18.41
CA ILE A 100 -5.63 -10.17 19.65
C ILE A 100 -5.35 -8.69 19.93
N GLY A 101 -5.57 -8.25 21.16
CA GLY A 101 -5.30 -6.87 21.56
C GLY A 101 -6.55 -5.99 21.68
N ARG A 102 -6.32 -4.75 22.11
CA ARG A 102 -7.37 -3.76 22.38
C ARG A 102 -7.91 -3.17 21.09
N CYS A 103 -7.06 -2.94 20.09
CA CYS A 103 -7.49 -2.39 18.80
C CYS A 103 -8.46 -3.36 18.13
N ALA A 104 -8.05 -4.62 18.01
CA ALA A 104 -8.87 -5.69 17.45
C ALA A 104 -10.23 -5.80 18.18
N LYS A 105 -10.23 -5.77 19.52
CA LYS A 105 -11.45 -5.86 20.31
C LYS A 105 -12.40 -4.69 20.06
N MET A 106 -11.91 -3.44 20.14
CA MET A 106 -12.76 -2.26 19.94
C MET A 106 -13.30 -2.17 18.51
N SER A 107 -12.47 -2.45 17.50
CA SER A 107 -12.91 -2.49 16.11
C SER A 107 -13.98 -3.55 15.86
N HIS A 108 -13.85 -4.73 16.48
CA HIS A 108 -14.84 -5.80 16.36
C HIS A 108 -16.15 -5.48 17.06
N GLU A 109 -16.10 -4.94 18.29
CA GLU A 109 -17.29 -4.56 19.05
C GLU A 109 -18.09 -3.48 18.33
N LEU A 110 -17.42 -2.41 17.87
CA LEU A 110 -18.07 -1.33 17.13
C LEU A 110 -18.60 -1.79 15.76
N TRP A 111 -17.86 -2.66 15.06
CA TRP A 111 -18.36 -3.24 13.81
C TRP A 111 -19.65 -4.04 14.07
N ARG A 112 -19.71 -4.86 15.11
CA ARG A 112 -20.90 -5.63 15.45
C ARG A 112 -22.09 -4.73 15.80
N GLU A 113 -21.87 -3.67 16.57
CA GLU A 113 -22.91 -2.68 16.87
C GLU A 113 -23.45 -2.03 15.59
N LEU A 114 -22.59 -1.66 14.63
CA LEU A 114 -23.01 -1.10 13.34
C LEU A 114 -23.81 -2.09 12.47
N GLU A 115 -23.56 -3.40 12.60
CA GLU A 115 -24.34 -4.44 11.91
C GLU A 115 -25.70 -4.66 12.58
N GLU A 116 -25.78 -4.56 13.92
CA GLU A 116 -27.02 -4.68 14.68
C GLU A 116 -27.95 -3.47 14.48
N ASP A 117 -27.39 -2.27 14.43
CA ASP A 117 -28.11 -1.01 14.15
C ASP A 117 -28.52 -0.87 12.68
N GLY A 118 -27.88 -1.64 11.79
CA GLY A 118 -28.21 -1.70 10.37
C GLY A 118 -29.50 -2.48 10.12
N GLU A 119 -30.66 -1.90 10.43
CA GLU A 119 -31.95 -2.48 10.04
C GLU A 119 -32.04 -2.66 8.50
N ASN A 120 -31.98 -3.92 8.05
CA ASN A 120 -32.82 -4.45 6.97
C ASN A 120 -32.49 -4.17 5.48
N ASP A 121 -31.22 -3.93 5.09
CA ASP A 121 -30.81 -4.03 3.66
C ASP A 121 -30.02 -5.32 3.34
N GLY A 122 -29.76 -6.16 4.35
CA GLY A 122 -29.02 -7.43 4.27
C GLY A 122 -29.84 -8.64 3.85
N GLN A 123 -31.11 -8.50 3.46
CA GLN A 123 -31.89 -9.61 2.90
C GLN A 123 -31.41 -9.90 1.46
N GLY A 124 -30.37 -10.73 1.31
CA GLY A 124 -30.23 -11.51 0.08
C GLY A 124 -28.83 -11.78 -0.46
N ARG A 125 -27.75 -11.21 0.10
CA ARG A 125 -26.39 -11.58 -0.35
C ARG A 125 -25.93 -12.82 0.40
N LYS A 126 -26.32 -13.99 -0.12
CA LYS A 126 -25.60 -15.23 0.17
C LYS A 126 -24.12 -15.00 -0.21
N PRO A 127 -23.15 -15.45 0.60
CA PRO A 127 -21.75 -15.37 0.22
C PRO A 127 -21.58 -16.04 -1.15
N GLU A 128 -21.08 -15.31 -2.15
CA GLU A 128 -20.77 -15.87 -3.47
C GLU A 128 -19.67 -16.94 -3.38
N ILE A 129 -18.92 -16.93 -2.28
CA ILE A 129 -17.89 -17.92 -1.96
C ILE A 129 -18.54 -19.01 -1.10
N SER A 130 -18.45 -20.27 -1.54
CA SER A 130 -18.96 -21.45 -0.81
C SER A 130 -18.39 -21.62 0.61
N ASN A 131 -17.40 -20.81 0.99
CA ASN A 131 -16.80 -20.73 2.31
C ASN A 131 -16.89 -19.28 2.81
N SER A 132 -17.57 -19.05 3.93
CA SER A 132 -17.60 -17.73 4.57
C SER A 132 -16.18 -17.27 4.93
N PRO A 133 -15.76 -16.04 4.59
CA PRO A 133 -14.42 -15.54 4.90
C PRO A 133 -14.23 -15.44 6.42
N ALA A 134 -13.01 -15.68 6.89
CA ALA A 134 -12.62 -15.41 8.27
C ALA A 134 -11.99 -14.02 8.38
N LEU A 135 -12.42 -13.23 9.35
CA LEU A 135 -11.80 -11.95 9.69
C LEU A 135 -10.68 -12.20 10.69
N ALA A 136 -9.45 -11.80 10.36
CA ALA A 136 -8.33 -11.76 11.29
C ALA A 136 -7.93 -10.30 11.51
N LEU A 137 -7.96 -9.85 12.76
CA LEU A 137 -7.54 -8.50 13.14
C LEU A 137 -6.11 -8.55 13.71
N PRO A 138 -5.26 -7.58 13.36
CA PRO A 138 -3.85 -7.58 13.74
C PRO A 138 -3.67 -7.57 15.25
N ALA A 139 -2.56 -8.16 15.70
CA ALA A 139 -2.18 -8.20 17.10
C ALA A 139 -1.41 -6.92 17.49
N ASP A 140 -1.80 -6.28 18.59
CA ASP A 140 -1.12 -5.12 19.16
C ASP A 140 0.27 -5.43 19.77
N THR A 141 0.95 -6.50 19.33
CA THR A 141 2.08 -7.10 20.07
C THR A 141 3.27 -7.54 19.22
N ASP A 142 3.16 -7.63 17.89
CA ASP A 142 4.28 -8.04 17.03
C ASP A 142 5.00 -6.83 16.40
N TYR A 143 5.70 -6.06 17.22
CA TYR A 143 6.55 -4.97 16.75
C TYR A 143 7.86 -5.46 16.14
N VAL A 144 8.28 -6.70 16.45
CA VAL A 144 9.55 -7.25 15.97
C VAL A 144 9.54 -7.34 14.45
N THR A 145 8.45 -7.84 13.87
CA THR A 145 8.30 -7.92 12.41
C THR A 145 8.46 -6.56 11.70
N ALA A 146 7.95 -5.48 12.29
CA ALA A 146 8.05 -4.14 11.72
C ALA A 146 9.43 -3.46 11.92
N LEU A 147 10.20 -3.92 12.91
CA LEU A 147 11.53 -3.39 13.23
C LEU A 147 12.66 -4.13 12.51
N CYS A 148 12.43 -5.40 12.14
CA CYS A 148 13.39 -6.18 11.38
C CYS A 148 13.63 -5.58 9.99
N SER A 149 14.88 -5.63 9.53
CA SER A 149 15.24 -5.17 8.20
C SER A 149 14.60 -6.05 7.13
N GLN A 150 13.98 -5.41 6.14
CA GLN A 150 13.37 -6.11 5.03
C GLN A 150 14.44 -6.69 4.10
N VAL A 151 14.28 -7.93 3.65
CA VAL A 151 15.28 -8.65 2.82
C VAL A 151 14.77 -9.03 1.42
N VAL A 152 13.47 -8.84 1.17
CA VAL A 152 12.84 -9.04 -0.14
C VAL A 152 12.93 -7.76 -0.98
N TYR A 153 12.80 -7.90 -2.30
CA TYR A 153 12.95 -6.76 -3.21
C TYR A 153 12.01 -5.59 -2.91
N GLU A 154 10.70 -5.86 -2.79
CA GLU A 154 9.70 -4.81 -2.55
C GLU A 154 9.97 -4.06 -1.24
N GLY A 155 10.28 -4.81 -0.19
CA GLY A 155 10.64 -4.23 1.10
C GLY A 155 11.89 -3.35 1.06
N LEU A 156 12.90 -3.74 0.30
CA LEU A 156 14.09 -2.91 0.12
C LEU A 156 13.88 -1.69 -0.77
N VAL A 157 12.95 -1.78 -1.72
CA VAL A 157 12.49 -0.61 -2.47
C VAL A 157 11.78 0.35 -1.52
N ASP A 158 10.93 -0.13 -0.61
CA ASP A 158 10.28 0.71 0.40
C ASP A 158 11.28 1.37 1.36
N ASP A 159 12.20 0.59 1.93
CA ASP A 159 13.25 1.13 2.81
C ASP A 159 14.09 2.23 2.16
N THR A 160 14.39 2.07 0.87
CA THR A 160 15.35 2.93 0.15
C THR A 160 14.71 4.13 -0.54
N PHE A 161 13.51 3.96 -1.08
CA PHE A 161 12.83 4.95 -1.91
C PHE A 161 11.46 5.39 -1.36
N ARG A 162 10.93 4.67 -0.36
CA ARG A 162 9.59 4.82 0.22
C ARG A 162 8.48 4.64 -0.79
N ILE A 163 7.73 3.55 -0.63
CA ILE A 163 6.49 3.29 -1.36
C ILE A 163 5.36 4.06 -0.66
N LYS A 164 4.56 4.78 -1.45
CA LYS A 164 3.36 5.50 -0.97
C LYS A 164 2.18 5.20 -1.88
N CYS A 165 1.10 4.67 -1.31
CA CYS A 165 -0.11 4.30 -2.03
C CYS A 165 0.18 3.42 -3.27
N GLY A 166 1.02 2.38 -3.11
CA GLY A 166 1.42 1.47 -4.20
C GLY A 166 2.31 2.11 -5.27
N GLY A 167 2.82 3.32 -5.07
CA GLY A 167 3.70 4.02 -6.01
C GLY A 167 5.05 4.38 -5.41
N VAL A 168 6.07 4.45 -6.26
CA VAL A 168 7.43 4.87 -5.91
C VAL A 168 7.93 5.94 -6.88
N ASP A 169 8.66 6.93 -6.37
CA ASP A 169 9.27 7.98 -7.17
C ASP A 169 10.77 7.70 -7.35
N PHE A 170 11.15 7.20 -8.53
CA PHE A 170 12.55 6.93 -8.85
C PHE A 170 13.25 8.20 -9.33
N GLY A 171 14.25 8.65 -8.56
CA GLY A 171 15.08 9.81 -8.87
C GLY A 171 16.26 9.51 -9.82
N PRO A 172 17.18 10.48 -10.00
CA PRO A 172 18.32 10.38 -10.91
C PRO A 172 19.23 9.17 -10.67
N ASP A 173 19.35 8.73 -9.42
CA ASP A 173 20.13 7.54 -9.02
C ASP A 173 19.67 6.25 -9.71
N VAL A 174 18.40 6.20 -10.13
CA VAL A 174 17.78 5.04 -10.78
C VAL A 174 17.52 5.32 -12.26
N THR A 175 17.04 6.52 -12.60
CA THR A 175 16.67 6.84 -13.98
C THR A 175 17.86 7.23 -14.86
N SER A 176 19.03 7.51 -14.27
CA SER A 176 20.20 8.07 -14.95
C SER A 176 19.88 9.36 -15.74
N SER A 177 18.85 10.09 -15.30
CA SER A 177 18.38 11.34 -15.91
C SER A 177 17.96 12.32 -14.82
N ASP A 178 17.98 13.62 -15.11
CA ASP A 178 17.58 14.66 -14.13
C ASP A 178 16.08 14.65 -13.77
N LYS A 179 15.30 13.73 -14.35
CA LYS A 179 13.86 13.61 -14.11
C LYS A 179 13.55 12.44 -13.20
N SER A 180 12.73 12.70 -12.18
CA SER A 180 12.09 11.64 -11.42
C SER A 180 10.97 11.00 -12.23
N ILE A 181 10.81 9.70 -12.07
CA ILE A 181 9.75 8.93 -12.72
C ILE A 181 8.95 8.22 -11.63
N LYS A 182 7.66 8.56 -11.54
CA LYS A 182 6.70 7.82 -10.71
C LYS A 182 6.32 6.51 -11.38
N VAL A 183 6.40 5.42 -10.63
CA VAL A 183 6.03 4.07 -11.06
C VAL A 183 5.03 3.50 -10.07
N LEU A 184 3.96 2.88 -10.58
CA LEU A 184 3.06 2.05 -9.76
C LEU A 184 3.62 0.64 -9.66
N LEU A 185 3.72 0.13 -8.44
CA LEU A 185 4.22 -1.19 -8.11
C LEU A 185 3.03 -2.08 -7.78
N ASN A 186 2.61 -2.91 -8.73
CA ASN A 186 1.52 -3.87 -8.55
C ASN A 186 1.68 -5.07 -9.51
N ALA A 187 0.79 -6.06 -9.42
CA ALA A 187 0.84 -7.28 -10.22
C ALA A 187 0.75 -7.07 -11.75
N GLN A 188 0.31 -5.89 -12.22
CA GLN A 188 0.24 -5.59 -13.66
C GLN A 188 1.64 -5.45 -14.30
N ASP A 189 2.64 -5.07 -13.50
CA ASP A 189 4.04 -5.12 -13.92
C ASP A 189 4.56 -6.56 -13.79
N LYS A 190 4.67 -7.24 -14.93
CA LYS A 190 5.16 -8.63 -15.02
C LYS A 190 6.59 -8.81 -14.52
N VAL A 191 7.41 -7.77 -14.54
CA VAL A 191 8.78 -7.83 -13.99
C VAL A 191 8.69 -7.75 -12.47
N PHE A 192 7.99 -6.74 -11.97
CA PHE A 192 7.80 -6.54 -10.53
C PHE A 192 7.15 -7.75 -9.84
N ASN A 193 6.06 -8.29 -10.41
CA ASN A 193 5.35 -9.43 -9.85
C ASN A 193 6.23 -10.68 -9.67
N GLN A 194 7.26 -10.83 -10.50
CA GLN A 194 8.19 -11.96 -10.43
C GLN A 194 9.33 -11.78 -9.41
N ILE A 195 9.59 -10.55 -8.98
CA ILE A 195 10.75 -10.23 -8.12
C ILE A 195 10.35 -9.69 -6.75
N ARG A 196 9.13 -9.16 -6.59
CA ARG A 196 8.69 -8.41 -5.39
C ARG A 196 8.93 -9.17 -4.07
N ASN A 197 8.63 -10.47 -4.07
CA ASN A 197 8.73 -11.36 -2.90
C ASN A 197 10.00 -12.21 -2.90
N GLU A 198 10.90 -12.02 -3.87
CA GLU A 198 12.14 -12.76 -3.95
C GLU A 198 13.19 -12.14 -3.02
N HIS A 199 14.02 -13.00 -2.42
CA HIS A 199 15.16 -12.55 -1.63
C HIS A 199 16.12 -11.74 -2.51
N PHE A 200 16.54 -10.56 -2.03
CA PHE A 200 17.24 -9.57 -2.84
C PHE A 200 18.51 -10.09 -3.54
N SER A 201 19.22 -11.05 -2.93
CA SER A 201 20.42 -11.66 -3.51
C SER A 201 20.17 -12.35 -4.87
N SER A 202 18.96 -12.84 -5.11
CA SER A 202 18.59 -13.58 -6.33
C SER A 202 18.07 -12.66 -7.43
N VAL A 203 17.60 -11.46 -7.06
CA VAL A 203 16.88 -10.54 -7.94
C VAL A 203 17.79 -9.99 -9.04
N PHE A 204 19.01 -9.55 -8.72
CA PHE A 204 19.91 -8.96 -9.73
C PHE A 204 20.26 -9.93 -10.86
N GLY A 205 20.52 -11.20 -10.52
CA GLY A 205 20.80 -12.26 -11.50
C GLY A 205 19.61 -12.51 -12.42
N PHE A 206 18.40 -12.54 -11.83
CA PHE A 206 17.16 -12.68 -12.58
C PHE A 206 16.92 -11.52 -13.55
N LEU A 207 17.03 -10.28 -13.08
CA LEU A 207 16.85 -9.08 -13.91
C LEU A 207 17.86 -9.02 -15.07
N SER A 208 19.12 -9.37 -14.81
CA SER A 208 20.18 -9.43 -15.82
C SER A 208 19.90 -10.49 -16.90
N GLN A 209 19.38 -11.66 -16.51
CA GLN A 209 18.97 -12.69 -17.46
C GLN A 209 17.76 -12.24 -18.28
N LYS A 210 16.75 -11.64 -17.63
CA LYS A 210 15.54 -11.15 -18.29
C LYS A 210 15.87 -10.03 -19.29
N SER A 211 16.81 -9.15 -18.97
CA SER A 211 17.30 -8.08 -19.85
C SER A 211 17.91 -8.64 -21.14
N ARG A 212 18.82 -9.62 -21.03
CA ARG A 212 19.42 -10.28 -22.20
C ARG A 212 18.37 -10.96 -23.10
N ASN A 213 17.40 -11.64 -22.49
CA ASN A 213 16.32 -12.30 -23.22
C ASN A 213 15.43 -11.29 -23.96
N LEU A 214 15.08 -10.18 -23.31
CA LEU A 214 14.22 -9.15 -23.87
C LEU A 214 14.92 -8.36 -24.98
N GLN A 215 16.23 -8.12 -24.83
CA GLN A 215 17.06 -7.55 -25.89
C GLN A 215 17.11 -8.46 -27.12
N ALA A 216 17.27 -9.78 -26.94
CA ALA A 216 17.23 -10.74 -28.04
C ALA A 216 15.87 -10.74 -28.77
N GLN A 217 14.75 -10.58 -28.05
CA GLN A 217 13.43 -10.43 -28.66
C GLN A 217 13.30 -9.10 -29.43
N TYR A 218 13.91 -8.03 -28.92
CA TYR A 218 14.01 -6.76 -29.63
C TYR A 218 14.76 -6.91 -30.96
N ASP A 219 15.89 -7.61 -30.96
CA ASP A 219 16.77 -7.75 -32.14
C ASP A 219 16.18 -8.65 -33.24
N ARG A 220 15.25 -9.56 -32.91
CA ARG A 220 14.52 -10.38 -33.89
C ARG A 220 13.77 -9.57 -34.95
N ARG A 221 13.44 -8.31 -34.67
CA ARG A 221 12.89 -7.37 -35.66
C ARG A 221 13.73 -7.24 -36.92
N ARG A 222 15.05 -7.35 -36.81
CA ARG A 222 15.97 -7.09 -37.93
C ARG A 222 15.88 -8.14 -39.05
N GLY A 223 15.22 -9.27 -38.81
CA GLY A 223 15.07 -10.37 -39.79
C GLY A 223 13.63 -10.68 -40.19
N MET A 224 12.66 -9.81 -39.88
CA MET A 224 11.24 -10.05 -40.20
C MET A 224 10.85 -9.56 -41.60
N ASP A 225 10.00 -10.33 -42.27
CA ASP A 225 9.35 -9.89 -43.51
C ASP A 225 8.31 -8.77 -43.25
N ILE A 226 7.95 -8.00 -44.27
CA ILE A 226 7.07 -6.82 -44.18
C ILE A 226 5.73 -7.15 -43.50
N LYS A 227 5.14 -8.31 -43.80
CA LYS A 227 3.88 -8.76 -43.17
C LYS A 227 4.07 -9.09 -41.69
N GLN A 228 5.18 -9.72 -41.33
CA GLN A 228 5.53 -10.05 -39.95
C GLN A 228 5.86 -8.79 -39.15
N MET A 229 6.58 -7.84 -39.75
CA MET A 229 6.90 -6.55 -39.15
C MET A 229 5.64 -5.74 -38.81
N LYS A 230 4.65 -5.71 -39.72
CA LYS A 230 3.37 -5.04 -39.47
C LYS A 230 2.60 -5.66 -38.29
N ASN A 231 2.63 -6.99 -38.17
CA ASN A 231 2.01 -7.68 -37.03
C ASN A 231 2.78 -7.41 -35.73
N PHE A 232 4.10 -7.46 -35.76
CA PHE A 232 4.94 -7.19 -34.60
C PHE A 232 4.77 -5.76 -34.06
N VAL A 233 4.77 -4.76 -34.95
CA VAL A 233 4.58 -3.35 -34.58
C VAL A 233 3.19 -3.12 -34.01
N SER A 234 2.17 -3.76 -34.57
CA SER A 234 0.78 -3.54 -34.15
C SER A 234 0.41 -4.29 -32.86
N GLN A 235 0.98 -5.47 -32.60
CA GLN A 235 0.56 -6.34 -31.50
C GLN A 235 1.56 -6.44 -30.35
N GLU A 236 2.88 -6.42 -30.62
CA GLU A 236 3.90 -6.82 -29.62
C GLU A 236 4.78 -5.65 -29.16
N LEU A 237 5.10 -4.71 -30.06
CA LEU A 237 6.09 -3.65 -29.82
C LEU A 237 5.76 -2.79 -28.60
N LYS A 238 4.50 -2.41 -28.43
CA LYS A 238 4.07 -1.53 -27.33
C LYS A 238 4.31 -2.19 -25.97
N GLY A 239 3.89 -3.45 -25.82
CA GLY A 239 4.08 -4.22 -24.59
C GLY A 239 5.57 -4.44 -24.31
N LEU A 240 6.34 -4.83 -25.32
CA LEU A 240 7.77 -5.06 -25.17
C LEU A 240 8.55 -3.79 -24.79
N LYS A 241 8.14 -2.62 -25.30
CA LYS A 241 8.74 -1.31 -24.91
C LYS A 241 8.42 -0.93 -23.48
N GLN A 242 7.19 -1.18 -23.03
CA GLN A 242 6.81 -0.95 -21.65
C GLN A 242 7.59 -1.86 -20.70
N GLU A 243 7.67 -3.16 -21.01
CA GLU A 243 8.40 -4.13 -20.19
C GLU A 243 9.91 -3.80 -20.14
N HIS A 244 10.51 -3.42 -21.26
CA HIS A 244 11.92 -2.95 -21.28
C HIS A 244 12.14 -1.74 -20.37
N ARG A 245 11.22 -0.76 -20.41
CA ARG A 245 11.32 0.45 -19.57
C ARG A 245 11.25 0.10 -18.09
N LEU A 246 10.27 -0.70 -17.68
CA LEU A 246 10.08 -1.10 -16.28
C LEU A 246 11.25 -1.96 -15.79
N LEU A 247 11.71 -2.92 -16.61
CA LEU A 247 12.91 -3.70 -16.33
C LEU A 247 14.14 -2.83 -16.10
N SER A 248 14.34 -1.80 -16.93
CA SER A 248 15.48 -0.88 -16.78
C SER A 248 15.40 -0.10 -15.45
N LEU A 249 14.20 0.32 -15.05
CA LEU A 249 13.98 1.00 -13.76
C LEU A 249 14.25 0.05 -12.59
N HIS A 250 13.82 -1.21 -12.65
CA HIS A 250 14.10 -2.19 -11.59
C HIS A 250 15.59 -2.53 -11.48
N ILE A 251 16.32 -2.58 -12.60
CA ILE A 251 17.78 -2.73 -12.60
C ILE A 251 18.44 -1.53 -11.93
N GLY A 252 18.08 -0.30 -12.33
CA GLY A 252 18.62 0.92 -11.72
C GLY A 252 18.31 1.02 -10.22
N ALA A 253 17.11 0.62 -9.80
CA ALA A 253 16.73 0.54 -8.39
C ALA A 253 17.58 -0.48 -7.64
N CYS A 254 17.79 -1.67 -8.21
CA CYS A 254 18.64 -2.71 -7.63
C CYS A 254 20.09 -2.24 -7.47
N GLU A 255 20.66 -1.60 -8.49
CA GLU A 255 22.02 -1.03 -8.43
C GLU A 255 22.14 0.06 -7.37
N SER A 256 21.14 0.95 -7.28
CA SER A 256 21.10 2.02 -6.28
C SER A 256 20.99 1.47 -4.85
N ILE A 257 20.15 0.43 -4.63
CA ILE A 257 20.06 -0.28 -3.35
C ILE A 257 21.41 -0.92 -2.99
N MET A 258 22.06 -1.62 -3.93
CA MET A 258 23.38 -2.24 -3.70
C MET A 258 24.49 -1.22 -3.37
N LYS A 259 24.40 0.00 -3.91
CA LYS A 259 25.34 1.09 -3.58
C LYS A 259 25.10 1.65 -2.18
N LYS A 260 23.84 1.77 -1.75
CA LYS A 260 23.46 2.33 -0.44
C LYS A 260 23.62 1.34 0.70
N LYS A 261 23.30 0.07 0.46
CA LYS A 261 23.37 -1.01 1.45
C LYS A 261 24.36 -2.05 0.94
N THR A 262 25.59 -2.03 1.45
CA THR A 262 26.61 -2.99 1.01
C THR A 262 26.27 -4.39 1.49
N LYS A 263 26.79 -5.41 0.79
CA LYS A 263 26.58 -6.81 1.16
C LYS A 263 27.07 -7.13 2.58
N GLN A 264 28.13 -6.46 3.03
CA GLN A 264 28.68 -6.65 4.36
C GLN A 264 27.77 -6.02 5.43
N ASP A 265 27.33 -4.78 5.23
CA ASP A 265 26.41 -4.10 6.16
C ASP A 265 25.11 -4.89 6.34
N PHE A 266 24.55 -5.40 5.23
CA PHE A 266 23.38 -6.27 5.26
C PHE A 266 23.60 -7.54 6.08
N GLN A 267 24.71 -8.23 5.86
CA GLN A 267 24.98 -9.49 6.52
C GLN A 267 25.24 -9.33 8.01
N GLU A 268 25.90 -8.24 8.41
CA GLU A 268 26.14 -7.94 9.82
C GLU A 268 24.85 -7.53 10.54
N MET A 269 24.04 -6.66 9.92
CA MET A 269 22.75 -6.21 10.45
C MET A 269 21.76 -7.38 10.62
N ILE A 270 21.57 -8.21 9.58
CA ILE A 270 20.68 -9.37 9.64
C ILE A 270 21.16 -10.37 10.70
N LYS A 271 22.48 -10.58 10.84
CA LYS A 271 23.00 -11.46 11.90
C LYS A 271 22.69 -10.94 13.28
N ALA A 272 22.83 -9.64 13.51
CA ALA A 272 22.48 -9.02 14.78
C ALA A 272 20.98 -9.16 15.08
N GLU A 273 20.12 -8.79 14.13
CA GLU A 273 18.66 -8.92 14.25
C GLU A 273 18.23 -10.37 14.50
N HIS A 274 18.83 -11.33 13.78
CA HIS A 274 18.54 -12.75 13.96
C HIS A 274 18.96 -13.25 15.35
N CYS A 275 20.15 -12.86 15.82
CA CYS A 275 20.60 -13.20 17.17
C CYS A 275 19.65 -12.65 18.23
N GLU A 276 19.21 -11.39 18.10
CA GLU A 276 18.26 -10.79 19.02
C GLU A 276 16.92 -11.53 18.99
N CYS A 277 16.33 -11.74 17.81
CA CYS A 277 15.07 -12.47 17.64
C CYS A 277 15.11 -13.88 18.24
N CYS A 278 16.20 -14.63 18.02
CA CYS A 278 16.37 -15.98 18.55
C CYS A 278 16.69 -16.02 20.05
N SER A 279 17.19 -14.93 20.63
CA SER A 279 17.54 -14.83 22.04
C SER A 279 16.39 -14.37 22.94
N LEU A 280 15.29 -13.86 22.34
CA LEU A 280 14.10 -13.45 23.09
C LEU A 280 13.46 -14.70 23.74
N PRO A 281 13.32 -14.75 25.08
CA PRO A 281 12.64 -15.86 25.73
C PRO A 281 11.18 -15.94 25.25
N HIS A 282 10.67 -17.18 25.10
CA HIS A 282 9.27 -17.50 24.79
C HIS A 282 8.27 -17.08 25.91
N SER A 283 8.39 -15.86 26.44
CA SER A 283 7.51 -15.31 27.48
C SER A 283 6.26 -14.63 26.92
N CYS A 284 6.18 -14.40 25.61
CA CYS A 284 4.94 -14.01 24.94
C CYS A 284 4.29 -15.28 24.40
N GLY A 285 3.13 -15.67 24.92
CA GLY A 285 2.44 -16.95 24.66
C GLY A 285 1.96 -17.16 23.21
N CYS A 286 2.86 -17.07 22.23
CA CYS A 286 2.66 -17.51 20.86
C CYS A 286 2.72 -19.04 20.81
N PRO A 287 1.63 -19.74 20.43
CA PRO A 287 1.65 -21.20 20.27
C PRO A 287 2.26 -21.65 18.94
N VAL A 288 2.77 -20.72 18.13
CA VAL A 288 3.27 -21.02 16.79
C VAL A 288 4.78 -20.81 16.79
N PRO A 289 5.58 -21.85 16.52
CA PRO A 289 6.99 -21.63 16.23
C PRO A 289 7.06 -20.67 15.04
N ILE A 290 7.86 -19.61 15.16
CA ILE A 290 8.28 -18.81 14.01
C ILE A 290 9.07 -19.78 13.13
N GLN A 291 8.40 -20.42 12.17
CA GLN A 291 9.07 -21.14 11.11
C GLN A 291 9.67 -20.08 10.19
N CYS A 292 10.96 -19.80 10.39
CA CYS A 292 11.83 -19.23 9.39
C CYS A 292 11.95 -20.18 8.19
#